data_AF-L9WHZ8-F1
#
_entry.id   AF-L9WHZ8-F1
#
_cell.length_a   1.000
_cell.length_b   1.000
_cell.length_c   1.000
_cell.angle_alpha   90.00
_cell.angle_beta   90.00
_cell.angle_gamma   90.00
#
_symmetry.space_group_name_H-M   'P 1'
#
loop_
_entity.id
_entity.type
_entity.pdbx_description
1 polymer ?
#
loop_
_entity_poly.entity_id
_entity_poly.type
_entity_poly.pdbx_seq_one_letter_code
_entity_poly.pdbx_strand_id
1 'polypeptide(L)'
;MGVPEIDSAVFFGSITMVTWGLWVVLGNAASESIDPRTAAAISYLVAGPLALGYILVSDASLAVTARGGLLAGVAGLFTGIGLISMYIGFSGGSTTVVSTLGAMYFVVAALIGMVILGDEVTITRFAGIVFAIIGVILVSQ
;
A
#
# COMPACT_ATOMS: atom_id res chain seq x y z
N MET A 1 -11.36 13.95 -31.66
CA MET A 1 -11.05 12.74 -30.85
C MET A 1 -11.24 13.14 -29.41
N GLY A 2 -12.34 12.72 -28.78
CA GLY A 2 -12.56 12.99 -27.36
C GLY A 2 -11.53 12.21 -26.55
N VAL A 3 -10.85 12.86 -25.62
CA VAL A 3 -9.96 12.18 -24.68
C VAL A 3 -10.82 11.18 -23.92
N PRO A 4 -10.46 9.88 -23.87
CA PRO A 4 -11.24 8.92 -23.10
C PRO A 4 -11.28 9.37 -21.64
N GLU A 5 -12.48 9.44 -21.09
CA GLU A 5 -12.72 9.78 -19.69
C GLU A 5 -12.01 8.73 -18.83
N ILE A 6 -10.96 9.15 -18.10
CA ILE A 6 -10.17 8.22 -17.31
C ILE A 6 -11.02 7.78 -16.12
N ASP A 7 -11.23 6.47 -16.01
CA ASP A 7 -11.89 5.87 -14.85
C ASP A 7 -11.22 6.32 -13.55
N SER A 8 -12.02 6.78 -12.59
CA SER A 8 -11.50 7.35 -11.34
C SER A 8 -10.67 6.35 -10.54
N ALA A 9 -10.98 5.05 -10.59
CA ALA A 9 -10.19 4.03 -9.90
C ALA A 9 -8.81 3.86 -10.57
N VAL A 10 -8.76 3.88 -11.90
CA VAL A 10 -7.49 3.84 -12.64
C VAL A 10 -6.65 5.10 -12.35
N PHE A 11 -7.28 6.27 -12.27
CA PHE A 11 -6.60 7.52 -11.97
C PHE A 11 -5.96 7.52 -10.57
N PHE A 12 -6.74 7.28 -9.52
CA PHE A 12 -6.22 7.25 -8.15
C PHE A 12 -5.27 6.07 -7.90
N GLY A 13 -5.53 4.92 -8.54
CA GLY A 13 -4.62 3.78 -8.53
C GLY A 13 -3.25 4.12 -9.13
N SER A 14 -3.21 4.88 -10.22
CA SER A 14 -1.97 5.31 -10.86
C SER A 14 -1.18 6.27 -9.99
N ILE A 15 -1.85 7.26 -9.38
CA ILE A 15 -1.22 8.17 -8.41
C ILE A 15 -0.62 7.37 -7.24
N THR A 16 -1.37 6.40 -6.72
CA THR A 16 -0.93 5.51 -5.64
C THR A 16 0.33 4.76 -6.07
N MET A 17 0.30 4.07 -7.22
CA MET A 17 1.45 3.32 -7.72
C MET A 17 2.73 4.16 -7.82
N VAL A 18 2.64 5.37 -8.40
CA VAL A 18 3.79 6.26 -8.58
C VAL A 18 4.31 6.78 -7.24
N THR A 19 3.41 7.24 -6.37
CA THR A 19 3.80 7.80 -5.06
C THR A 19 4.42 6.74 -4.15
N TRP A 20 3.90 5.51 -4.16
CA TRP A 20 4.51 4.37 -3.45
C TRP A 20 5.89 4.01 -4.02
N GLY A 21 6.08 4.04 -5.34
CA GLY A 21 7.40 3.82 -5.95
C GLY A 21 8.44 4.86 -5.52
N LEU A 22 8.07 6.15 -5.53
CA LEU A 22 8.93 7.23 -5.03
C LEU A 22 9.24 7.07 -3.54
N TRP A 23 8.22 6.69 -2.75
CA TRP A 23 8.39 6.40 -1.33
C TRP A 23 9.37 5.26 -1.08
N VAL A 24 9.37 4.17 -1.86
CA VAL A 24 10.33 3.07 -1.71
C VAL A 24 11.78 3.58 -1.85
N VAL A 25 12.05 4.39 -2.88
CA VAL A 25 13.41 4.92 -3.14
C VAL A 25 13.86 5.81 -2.00
N LEU A 26 13.03 6.77 -1.59
CA LEU A 26 13.35 7.70 -0.51
C LEU A 26 13.41 7.00 0.86
N GLY A 27 12.51 6.05 1.11
CA GLY A 27 12.44 5.26 2.33
C GLY A 27 13.66 4.36 2.50
N ASN A 28 14.15 3.76 1.40
CA ASN A 28 15.41 3.02 1.41
C ASN A 28 16.59 3.92 1.78
N ALA A 29 16.75 5.04 1.08
CA ALA A 29 17.82 6.00 1.36
C ALA A 29 17.78 6.51 2.81
N ALA A 30 16.59 6.75 3.35
CA ALA A 30 16.41 7.11 4.76
C ALA A 30 16.81 5.97 5.71
N SER A 31 16.46 4.72 5.38
CA SER A 31 16.77 3.52 6.19
C SER A 31 18.27 3.21 6.24
N GLU A 32 19.03 3.61 5.22
CA GLU A 32 20.50 3.51 5.20
C GLU A 32 21.17 4.65 5.96
N SER A 33 20.50 5.81 6.04
CA SER A 33 21.06 7.03 6.64
C SER A 33 20.88 7.12 8.15
N ILE A 34 19.81 6.52 8.69
CA ILE A 34 19.47 6.52 10.11
C ILE A 34 18.86 5.17 10.51
N ASP A 35 18.63 4.96 11.81
CA ASP A 35 17.95 3.75 12.28
C ASP A 35 16.60 3.56 11.52
N PRO A 36 16.34 2.37 10.93
CA PRO A 36 15.18 2.16 10.05
C PRO A 36 13.83 2.32 10.76
N ARG A 37 13.76 2.02 12.06
CA ARG A 37 12.55 2.20 12.87
C ARG A 37 12.29 3.69 13.07
N THR A 38 13.37 4.47 13.23
CA THR A 38 13.32 5.93 13.30
C THR A 38 12.90 6.53 11.95
N ALA A 39 13.45 6.05 10.83
CA ALA A 39 13.03 6.47 9.49
C ALA A 39 11.53 6.20 9.25
N ALA A 40 11.04 5.01 9.61
CA ALA A 40 9.62 4.66 9.53
C ALA A 40 8.76 5.61 10.38
N ALA A 41 9.17 5.89 11.61
CA ALA A 41 8.45 6.80 12.51
C ALA A 41 8.36 8.22 11.92
N ILE A 42 9.47 8.77 11.42
CA ILE A 42 9.48 10.09 10.78
C ILE A 42 8.56 10.12 9.56
N SER A 43 8.61 9.10 8.70
CA SER A 43 7.75 9.06 7.51
C SER A 43 6.26 9.08 7.85
N TYR A 44 5.82 8.42 8.93
CA TYR A 44 4.42 8.52 9.39
C TYR A 44 4.09 9.80 10.12
N LEU A 45 5.04 10.38 10.85
CA LEU A 45 4.86 11.71 11.44
C LEU A 45 4.65 12.78 10.38
N VAL A 46 5.11 12.56 9.14
CA VAL A 46 4.81 13.42 7.99
C VAL A 46 3.49 13.02 7.32
N ALA A 47 3.26 11.73 7.07
CA ALA A 47 2.06 11.25 6.37
C ALA A 47 0.76 11.45 7.16
N GLY A 48 0.79 11.27 8.49
CA GLY A 48 -0.38 11.43 9.36
C GLY A 48 -0.99 12.84 9.30
N PRO A 49 -0.20 13.90 9.56
CA PRO A 49 -0.65 15.27 9.41
C PRO A 49 -1.11 15.61 7.99
N LEU A 50 -0.53 15.02 6.95
CA LEU A 50 -1.00 15.22 5.57
C LEU A 50 -2.44 14.68 5.40
N ALA A 51 -2.72 13.47 5.89
CA ALA A 51 -4.06 12.89 5.85
C ALA A 51 -5.06 13.69 6.71
N LEU A 52 -4.64 14.15 7.89
CA LEU A 52 -5.44 15.01 8.75
C LEU A 52 -5.69 16.39 8.12
N GLY A 53 -4.70 16.98 7.46
CA GLY A 53 -4.85 18.24 6.74
C GLY A 53 -5.83 18.10 5.58
N TYR A 54 -5.75 16.98 4.84
CA TYR A 54 -6.65 16.70 3.73
C TYR A 54 -8.12 16.63 4.16
N ILE A 55 -8.43 15.94 5.28
CA ILE A 55 -9.82 15.88 5.74
C ILE A 55 -10.38 17.26 6.11
N LEU A 56 -9.56 18.15 6.67
CA LEU A 56 -9.97 19.50 7.07
C LEU A 56 -10.28 20.43 5.88
N VAL A 57 -9.69 20.19 4.71
CA VAL A 57 -9.94 20.97 3.49
C VAL A 57 -10.88 20.27 2.51
N SER A 58 -11.35 19.07 2.86
CA SER A 58 -12.30 18.30 2.07
C SER A 58 -13.73 18.50 2.57
N ASP A 59 -14.72 18.24 1.71
CA ASP A 59 -16.14 18.22 2.10
C ASP A 59 -16.54 16.93 2.86
N ALA A 60 -15.59 16.28 3.53
CA ALA A 60 -15.80 15.00 4.20
C ALA A 60 -16.62 15.15 5.51
N SER A 61 -17.44 14.14 5.80
CA SER A 61 -18.10 14.02 7.10
C SER A 61 -17.11 13.58 8.17
N LEU A 62 -17.08 14.28 9.30
CA LEU A 62 -16.28 13.92 10.48
C LEU A 62 -16.99 12.92 11.41
N ALA A 63 -18.16 12.40 11.01
CA ALA A 63 -18.90 11.44 11.82
C ALA A 63 -18.18 10.09 11.87
N VAL A 64 -17.81 9.65 13.08
CA VAL A 64 -17.18 8.34 13.31
C VAL A 64 -18.21 7.37 13.89
N THR A 65 -18.50 6.30 13.15
CA THR A 65 -19.27 5.16 13.69
C THR A 65 -18.34 4.18 14.40
N ALA A 66 -18.84 3.44 15.41
CA ALA A 66 -18.03 2.45 16.13
C ALA A 66 -17.40 1.41 15.19
N ARG A 67 -18.17 0.89 14.23
CA ARG A 67 -17.68 -0.07 13.24
C ARG A 67 -16.65 0.55 12.30
N GLY A 68 -16.91 1.74 11.77
CA GLY A 68 -15.99 2.43 10.85
C GLY A 68 -14.67 2.79 11.53
N GLY A 69 -14.73 3.33 12.74
CA GLY A 69 -13.55 3.66 13.54
C GLY A 69 -12.71 2.41 13.88
N LEU A 70 -13.35 1.30 14.24
CA LEU A 70 -12.66 0.04 14.52
C LEU A 70 -11.94 -0.49 13.26
N LEU A 71 -12.62 -0.54 12.12
CA LEU A 71 -12.03 -1.02 10.87
C LEU A 71 -10.86 -0.13 10.42
N ALA A 72 -11.03 1.20 10.49
CA ALA A 72 -9.97 2.15 10.15
C ALA A 72 -8.77 2.02 11.11
N GLY A 73 -9.02 1.85 12.42
CA GLY A 73 -7.96 1.65 13.41
C GLY A 73 -7.18 0.36 13.18
N VAL A 74 -7.87 -0.75 12.90
CA VAL A 74 -7.23 -2.03 12.56
C VAL A 74 -6.44 -1.94 11.26
N ALA A 75 -6.98 -1.27 10.23
CA ALA A 75 -6.25 -1.02 8.99
C ALA A 75 -4.97 -0.20 9.25
N GLY A 76 -5.04 0.85 10.09
CA GLY A 76 -3.89 1.64 10.51
C GLY A 76 -2.83 0.82 11.25
N LEU A 77 -3.25 -0.12 12.11
CA LEU A 77 -2.34 -1.05 12.79
C LEU A 77 -1.55 -1.90 11.78
N PHE A 78 -2.23 -2.55 10.82
CA PHE A 78 -1.55 -3.34 9.79
C PHE A 78 -0.66 -2.49 8.89
N THR A 79 -1.08 -1.25 8.60
CA THR A 79 -0.27 -0.29 7.83
C THR A 79 1.05 0.00 8.56
N GLY A 80 1.00 0.30 9.86
CA GLY A 80 2.19 0.52 10.68
C GLY A 80 3.11 -0.70 10.76
N ILE A 81 2.56 -1.90 10.99
CA ILE A 81 3.34 -3.16 10.99
C ILE A 81 4.04 -3.38 9.64
N GLY A 82 3.30 -3.21 8.55
CA GLY A 82 3.81 -3.40 7.19
C GLY A 82 4.97 -2.45 6.89
N LEU A 83 4.80 -1.16 7.18
CA LEU A 83 5.86 -0.19 6.93
C LEU A 83 7.07 -0.39 7.82
N ILE A 84 6.93 -0.62 9.13
CA ILE A 84 8.08 -0.92 9.99
C ILE A 84 8.87 -2.12 9.44
N SER A 85 8.15 -3.16 8.99
CA SER A 85 8.76 -4.33 8.38
C SER A 85 9.51 -3.99 7.08
N MET A 86 8.93 -3.13 6.22
CA MET A 86 9.59 -2.68 4.99
C MET A 86 10.86 -1.87 5.26
N TYR A 87 10.84 -0.90 6.19
CA TYR A 87 12.04 -0.12 6.52
C TYR A 87 13.16 -0.99 7.10
N ILE A 88 12.83 -1.91 8.03
CA ILE A 88 13.81 -2.88 8.52
C ILE A 88 14.34 -3.74 7.36
N GLY A 89 13.46 -4.20 6.47
CA GLY A 89 13.84 -4.96 5.28
C GLY A 89 14.74 -4.21 4.32
N PHE A 90 14.48 -2.92 4.07
CA PHE A 90 15.31 -2.04 3.23
C PHE A 90 16.75 -1.94 3.76
N SER A 91 16.92 -1.82 5.06
CA SER A 91 18.26 -1.71 5.67
C SER A 91 19.06 -3.02 5.68
N GLY A 92 18.37 -4.17 5.69
CA GLY A 92 18.99 -5.49 5.92
C GLY A 92 18.95 -6.44 4.72
N GLY A 93 18.29 -6.06 3.63
CA GLY A 93 18.04 -6.94 2.49
C GLY A 93 17.90 -6.18 1.18
N SER A 94 17.54 -6.90 0.12
CA SER A 94 17.32 -6.29 -1.20
C SER A 94 16.05 -5.44 -1.19
N THR A 95 16.21 -4.12 -1.37
CA THR A 95 15.10 -3.16 -1.53
C THR A 95 14.14 -3.61 -2.62
N THR A 96 14.66 -4.16 -3.73
CA THR A 96 13.86 -4.70 -4.83
C THR A 96 13.00 -5.87 -4.37
N VAL A 97 13.56 -6.83 -3.63
CA VAL A 97 12.79 -7.98 -3.12
C VAL A 97 11.72 -7.52 -2.13
N VAL A 98 12.09 -6.68 -1.16
CA VAL A 98 11.18 -6.20 -0.11
C VAL A 98 10.04 -5.38 -0.71
N SER A 99 10.34 -4.47 -1.63
CA SER A 99 9.33 -3.64 -2.30
C SER A 99 8.43 -4.43 -3.23
N THR A 100 8.98 -5.39 -3.98
CA THR A 100 8.21 -6.23 -4.89
C THR A 100 7.24 -7.12 -4.12
N LEU A 101 7.69 -7.77 -3.03
CA LEU A 101 6.81 -8.53 -2.13
C LEU A 101 5.78 -7.62 -1.44
N GLY A 102 6.19 -6.45 -0.97
CA GLY A 102 5.28 -5.47 -0.37
C GLY A 102 4.17 -5.06 -1.32
N ALA A 103 4.48 -4.78 -2.59
CA ALA A 103 3.50 -4.42 -3.61
C ALA A 103 2.47 -5.54 -3.88
N MET A 104 2.76 -6.80 -3.52
CA MET A 104 1.81 -7.92 -3.64
C MET A 104 0.70 -7.95 -2.60
N TYR A 105 0.56 -6.94 -1.73
CA TYR A 105 -0.54 -6.90 -0.76
C TYR A 105 -1.92 -7.12 -1.42
N PHE A 106 -2.09 -6.75 -2.69
CA PHE A 106 -3.32 -6.97 -3.43
C PHE A 106 -3.66 -8.46 -3.62
N VAL A 107 -2.67 -9.35 -3.68
CA VAL A 107 -2.91 -10.80 -3.76
C VAL A 107 -3.54 -11.31 -2.47
N VAL A 108 -3.01 -10.88 -1.32
CA VAL A 108 -3.59 -11.22 -0.01
C VAL A 108 -5.02 -10.67 0.09
N ALA A 109 -5.25 -9.42 -0.30
CA ALA A 109 -6.57 -8.80 -0.31
C ALA A 109 -7.55 -9.54 -1.23
N ALA A 110 -7.11 -9.94 -2.43
CA ALA A 110 -7.93 -10.69 -3.37
C ALA A 110 -8.30 -12.09 -2.84
N LEU A 111 -7.36 -12.80 -2.21
CA LEU A 111 -7.61 -14.10 -1.59
C LEU A 111 -8.61 -13.99 -0.43
N ILE A 112 -8.47 -12.98 0.44
CA ILE A 112 -9.43 -12.70 1.51
C ILE A 112 -10.81 -12.39 0.94
N GLY A 113 -10.89 -11.56 -0.11
CA GLY A 113 -12.14 -11.25 -0.80
C GLY A 113 -12.85 -12.51 -1.31
N MET A 114 -12.11 -13.37 -2.01
CA MET A 114 -12.64 -14.61 -2.58
C MET A 114 -13.05 -15.64 -1.52
N VAL A 115 -12.24 -15.83 -0.47
CA VAL A 115 -12.43 -16.93 0.50
C VAL A 115 -13.34 -16.52 1.67
N ILE A 116 -13.21 -15.29 2.15
CA ILE A 116 -13.85 -14.83 3.40
C ILE A 116 -15.05 -13.92 3.11
N LEU A 117 -14.93 -13.02 2.13
CA LEU A 117 -15.97 -12.03 1.83
C LEU A 117 -17.01 -12.53 0.81
N GLY A 118 -16.73 -13.63 0.13
CA GLY A 118 -17.62 -14.24 -0.85
C GLY A 118 -17.60 -13.56 -2.22
N ASP A 119 -16.52 -12.85 -2.55
CA ASP A 119 -16.33 -12.30 -3.90
C ASP A 119 -16.37 -13.40 -4.96
N GLU A 120 -16.90 -13.08 -6.14
CA GLU A 120 -16.91 -14.01 -7.27
C GLU A 120 -15.47 -14.42 -7.68
N VAL A 121 -15.25 -15.73 -7.76
CA VAL A 121 -14.00 -16.33 -8.23
C VAL A 121 -14.08 -16.56 -9.72
N THR A 122 -13.45 -15.67 -10.50
CA THR A 122 -13.35 -15.82 -11.95
C THR A 122 -12.00 -16.39 -12.35
N ILE A 123 -11.97 -17.14 -13.46
CA ILE A 123 -10.73 -17.70 -14.03
C ILE A 123 -9.72 -16.58 -14.32
N THR A 124 -10.20 -15.43 -14.82
CA THR A 124 -9.37 -14.27 -15.13
C THR A 124 -8.70 -13.69 -13.88
N ARG A 125 -9.43 -13.54 -12.77
CA ARG A 125 -8.88 -13.04 -11.49
C ARG A 125 -7.82 -13.99 -10.95
N PHE A 126 -8.10 -15.29 -10.99
CA PHE A 126 -7.14 -16.30 -10.57
C PHE A 126 -5.87 -16.29 -11.43
N ALA A 127 -6.01 -16.23 -12.75
CA ALA A 127 -4.87 -16.12 -13.67
C ALA A 127 -4.04 -14.86 -13.41
N GLY A 128 -4.68 -13.71 -13.16
CA GLY A 128 -3.99 -12.47 -12.78
C GLY A 128 -3.15 -12.61 -11.52
N ILE A 129 -3.67 -13.28 -10.48
CA ILE A 129 -2.92 -13.56 -9.25
C ILE A 129 -1.71 -14.46 -9.54
N VAL A 130 -1.88 -15.52 -10.33
CA VAL A 130 -0.78 -16.42 -10.71
C VAL A 130 0.30 -15.66 -11.48
N PHE A 131 -0.08 -14.82 -12.45
CA PHE A 131 0.88 -14.01 -13.20
C PHE A 131 1.62 -13.00 -12.31
N ALA A 132 0.92 -12.40 -11.33
CA ALA A 132 1.57 -11.53 -10.37
C ALA A 132 2.62 -12.27 -9.54
N ILE A 133 2.30 -13.46 -9.03
CA ILE A 133 3.24 -14.30 -8.27
C ILE A 133 4.46 -14.64 -9.12
N ILE A 134 4.26 -15.06 -10.37
CA ILE A 134 5.36 -15.36 -11.30
C ILE A 134 6.21 -14.10 -11.54
N GLY A 135 5.58 -12.95 -11.81
CA GLY A 135 6.28 -11.69 -12.03
C GLY A 135 7.16 -11.31 -10.85
N VAL A 136 6.67 -11.49 -9.62
CA VAL A 136 7.46 -11.22 -8.41
C VAL A 136 8.61 -12.20 -8.25
N ILE A 137 8.37 -13.51 -8.45
CA ILE A 137 9.46 -14.50 -8.40
C ILE A 137 10.59 -14.09 -9.34
N LEU A 138 10.25 -13.71 -10.58
CA LEU A 138 11.22 -13.28 -11.59
C LEU A 138 11.95 -11.98 -11.23
N VAL A 139 11.26 -10.98 -10.71
CA VAL A 139 11.87 -9.69 -10.29
C VAL A 139 12.72 -9.84 -9.03
N SER A 140 12.42 -10.84 -8.20
CA SER A 140 13.11 -11.09 -6.92
C SER A 140 14.37 -11.96 -7.01
N GLN A 141 14.74 -12.43 -8.21
CA GLN A 141 16.02 -13.11 -8.47
C GLN A 141 17.16 -12.10 -8.64
#